data_AF-A0A561X778-F1
#
_entry.id   AF-A0A561X778-F1
#
_cell.length_a   1.000
_cell.length_b   1.000
_cell.length_c   1.000
_cell.angle_alpha   90.00
_cell.angle_beta   90.00
_cell.angle_gamma   90.00
#
_symmetry.space_group_name_H-M   'P 1'
#
loop_
_entity.id
_entity.type
_entity.pdbx_description
1 polymer ?
#
loop_
_entity_poly.entity_id
_entity_poly.type
_entity_poly.pdbx_seq_one_letter_code
_entity_poly.pdbx_strand_id
1 'polypeptide(L)' 'MKIGLCYRDSIHEEFIDELIKYVDFLELMPDITGYKETKRLLKLYRCNLKLYHLQLLPSI' A
#
# COMPACT_ATOMS: atom_id res chain seq x y z
N MET A 1 -5.22 -17.68 6.77
CA MET A 1 -5.54 -16.32 7.25
C MET A 1 -4.75 -15.36 6.39
N LYS A 2 -5.34 -14.28 5.88
CA LYS A 2 -4.60 -13.29 5.08
C LYS A 2 -4.42 -12.00 5.88
N ILE A 3 -3.27 -11.35 5.74
CA ILE A 3 -2.87 -10.15 6.49
C ILE A 3 -2.83 -8.95 5.53
N GLY A 4 -3.55 -7.89 5.89
CA GLY A 4 -3.55 -6.62 5.16
C GLY A 4 -2.82 -5.53 5.90
N LEU A 5 -2.20 -4.63 5.15
CA LEU A 5 -1.62 -3.40 5.68
C LEU A 5 -2.25 -2.18 5.01
N CYS A 6 -2.90 -1.33 5.82
CA CYS A 6 -3.26 0.02 5.40
C CYS A 6 -2.01 0.90 5.43
N TYR A 7 -1.46 1.16 4.26
CA TYR A 7 -0.22 1.90 4.12
C TYR A 7 -0.40 3.39 4.42
N ARG A 8 0.64 3.98 5.00
CA ARG A 8 0.68 5.37 5.41
C ARG A 8 2.14 5.79 5.45
N ASP A 9 2.53 6.71 4.56
CA ASP A 9 3.94 7.12 4.40
C ASP A 9 4.56 7.54 5.74
N SER A 10 3.86 8.37 6.51
CA SER A 10 4.34 8.92 7.79
C SER A 10 4.63 7.89 8.89
N ILE A 11 4.24 6.62 8.71
CA ILE A 11 4.40 5.55 9.71
C ILE A 11 5.21 4.39 9.13
N HIS A 12 4.92 4.02 7.88
CA HIS A 12 5.35 2.75 7.33
C HIS A 12 6.53 2.86 6.36
N GLU A 13 6.90 4.05 5.89
CA GLU A 13 7.90 4.21 4.84
C GLU A 13 9.25 3.55 5.18
N GLU A 14 9.70 3.67 6.43
CA GLU A 14 10.99 3.14 6.89
C GLU A 14 10.99 1.60 7.00
N PHE A 15 9.83 0.98 7.22
CA PHE A 15 9.69 -0.45 7.48
C PHE A 15 9.03 -1.21 6.33
N ILE A 16 8.62 -0.54 5.26
CA ILE A 16 7.78 -1.14 4.23
C ILE A 16 8.46 -2.31 3.53
N ASP A 17 9.78 -2.26 3.36
CA ASP A 17 10.58 -3.31 2.73
C ASP A 17 10.63 -4.60 3.57
N GLU A 18 10.41 -4.51 4.88
CA GLU A 18 10.25 -5.68 5.76
C GLU A 18 8.78 -6.09 5.86
N LEU A 19 7.88 -5.13 6.09
CA LEU A 19 6.44 -5.38 6.26
C LEU A 19 5.85 -6.11 5.06
N ILE A 20 6.24 -5.74 3.85
CA ILE A 20 5.79 -6.35 2.59
C ILE A 20 6.01 -7.87 2.53
N LYS A 21 6.98 -8.41 3.28
CA LYS A 21 7.27 -9.85 3.32
C LYS A 21 6.24 -10.64 4.12
N TYR A 22 5.48 -9.96 4.98
CA TYR A 22 4.55 -10.58 5.94
C TYR A 22 3.08 -10.29 5.61
N VAL A 23 2.81 -9.43 4.63
CA VAL A 23 1.45 -9.02 4.29
C VAL A 23 1.06 -9.49 2.90
N ASP A 24 -0.19 -9.91 2.76
CA ASP A 24 -0.75 -10.42 1.52
C ASP A 24 -1.29 -9.30 0.62
N PHE A 25 -1.65 -8.15 1.19
CA PHE A 25 -2.19 -7.01 0.46
C PHE A 25 -1.84 -5.67 1.13
N LEU A 26 -1.59 -4.68 0.27
CA LEU A 26 -1.39 -3.29 0.65
C LEU A 26 -2.60 -2.47 0.22
N GLU A 27 -3.17 -1.74 1.16
CA GLU A 27 -4.21 -0.76 0.90
C GLU A 27 -3.57 0.63 0.90
N LEU A 28 -3.64 1.31 -0.24
CA LEU A 28 -3.10 2.66 -0.40
C LEU A 28 -4.20 3.69 -0.22
N MET A 29 -3.91 4.70 0.59
CA MET A 29 -4.76 5.86 0.78
C MET A 29 -4.27 7.01 -0.12
N PRO A 30 -5.00 7.36 -1.20
CA PRO A 30 -4.54 8.33 -2.20
C PRO A 30 -4.47 9.78 -1.69
N ASP A 31 -5.15 10.07 -0.58
CA ASP A 31 -5.15 11.37 0.11
C ASP A 31 -3.86 11.64 0.89
N ILE A 32 -3.15 10.58 1.29
CA ILE A 32 -1.91 10.67 2.09
C ILE A 32 -0.69 10.04 1.41
N THR A 33 -0.89 9.21 0.38
CA THR A 33 0.20 8.53 -0.33
C THR A 33 0.54 9.27 -1.62
N GLY A 34 1.79 9.73 -1.73
CA GLY A 34 2.25 10.46 -2.91
C GLY A 34 2.37 9.59 -4.16
N TYR A 35 2.41 10.23 -5.34
CA TYR A 35 2.63 9.53 -6.62
C TYR A 35 3.99 8.81 -6.67
N LYS A 36 5.04 9.41 -6.11
CA LYS A 36 6.39 8.82 -6.10
C LYS A 36 6.42 7.56 -5.23
N GLU A 37 5.80 7.64 -4.05
CA GLU A 37 5.68 6.58 -3.06
C GLU A 37 4.83 5.45 -3.62
N THR A 38 3.67 5.75 -4.20
CA THR A 38 2.83 4.78 -4.92
C THR A 38 3.62 4.03 -5.99
N LYS A 39 4.46 4.73 -6.78
CA LYS A 39 5.30 4.10 -7.81
C LYS A 39 6.40 3.21 -7.23
N ARG A 40 7.00 3.60 -6.09
CA ARG A 40 7.97 2.78 -5.34
C ARG A 40 7.29 1.52 -4.80
N LEU A 41 6.15 1.66 -4.14
CA LEU A 41 5.37 0.55 -3.58
C LEU A 41 4.92 -0.41 -4.67
N LEU A 42 4.44 0.10 -5.81
CA LEU A 42 4.11 -0.71 -6.98
C LEU A 42 5.30 -1.53 -7.51
N LYS A 43 6.52 -1.00 -7.47
CA LYS A 43 7.72 -1.76 -7.86
C LYS A 43 8.04 -2.87 -6.86
N LEU A 44 7.93 -2.59 -5.56
CA LEU A 44 8.18 -3.56 -4.49
C LEU A 44 7.12 -4.68 -4.51
N TYR A 45 5.85 -4.32 -4.73
CA TYR A 45 4.72 -5.26 -4.77
C TYR A 45 4.56 -6.02 -6.10
N ARG A 46 5.14 -5.55 -7.22
CA ARG A 46 4.99 -6.20 -8.53
C ARG A 46 5.53 -7.63 -8.58
N CYS A 47 6.33 -8.05 -7.60
CA CYS A 47 6.72 -9.45 -7.46
C CYS A 47 5.58 -10.36 -6.96
N ASN A 48 4.48 -9.85 -6.37
CA ASN A 48 3.48 -10.68 -5.67
C ASN A 48 2.00 -10.17 -5.69
N LEU A 49 1.47 -9.69 -6.84
CA LEU A 49 0.01 -9.55 -7.11
C LEU A 49 -0.77 -8.31 -6.56
N LYS A 50 -2.03 -8.21 -7.02
CA LYS A 50 -3.05 -7.13 -7.05
C LYS A 50 -2.99 -5.97 -6.02
N LEU A 51 -2.75 -4.76 -6.54
CA LEU A 51 -3.01 -3.48 -5.87
C LEU A 51 -4.52 -3.15 -5.94
N TYR A 52 -5.15 -2.89 -4.81
CA TYR A 52 -6.48 -2.30 -4.78
C TYR A 52 -6.33 -0.81 -4.48
N HIS A 53 -6.54 0.02 -5.51
CA HIS A 53 -6.72 1.44 -5.30
C HIS A 53 -8.10 1.60 -4.63
N LEU A 54 -8.14 1.85 -3.31
CA LEU A 54 -9.35 2.41 -2.72
C LEU A 54 -9.44 3.84 -3.24
N GLN A 55 -10.09 4.02 -4.40
CA GLN A 55 -10.81 5.26 -4.61
C GLN A 55 -11.84 5.30 -3.48
N LEU A 56 -11.65 6.22 -2.53
CA LEU A 56 -12.71 6.65 -1.62
C LEU A 56 -13.91 6.96 -2.51
N LEU A 57 -14.83 5.99 -2.64
CA LEU A 57 -16.13 6.25 -3.23
C LEU A 57 -16.74 7.35 -2.36
N PRO A 58 -17.12 8.50 -2.93
CA PRO A 58 -17.84 9.50 -2.17
C PRO A 58 -19.09 8.80 -1.62
N SER A 59 -19.25 8.86 -0.30
CA SER A 59 -20.45 8.41 0.37
C SER A 59 -21.62 9.25 -0.18
N ILE A 60 -22.40 8.67 -1.08
CA ILE A 60 -23.72 9.16 -1.52
C ILE A 60 -24.74 8.14 -1.04
#